data_AF-A0AAP0LJ22-F1
#
_entry.id   AF-A0AAP0LJ22-F1
#
_cell.length_a   1.000
_cell.length_b   1.000
_cell.length_c   1.000
_cell.angle_alpha   90.00
_cell.angle_beta   90.00
_cell.angle_gamma   90.00
#
_symmetry.space_group_name_H-M   'P 1'
#
loop_
_entity.id
_entity.type
_entity.pdbx_description
1 polymer ?
#
loop_
_entity_poly.entity_id
_entity_poly.type
_entity_poly.pdbx_seq_one_letter_code
_entity_poly.pdbx_strand_id
1 'polypeptide(L)'
;MSILQVQLDPPKPDDYSLFPGGRILTATDNLVIDNSETHSRVNGSTVANLYCVGCFAQIGYKFVQVEYSHDIIREGRILMDLRKLLFWNGQLIMDSMRMQPIVDTFPEQ
;
A
#
# COMPACT_ATOMS: atom_id res chain seq x y z
N MET A 1 -9.05 -16.29 -3.90
CA MET A 1 -8.06 -15.27 -3.50
C MET A 1 -7.77 -14.41 -4.72
N SER A 2 -8.12 -13.13 -4.70
CA SER A 2 -7.75 -12.20 -5.78
C SER A 2 -6.36 -11.65 -5.48
N ILE A 3 -5.43 -11.79 -6.42
CA ILE A 3 -4.07 -11.25 -6.30
C ILE A 3 -4.10 -9.79 -6.72
N LEU A 4 -3.64 -8.89 -5.84
CA LEU A 4 -3.49 -7.47 -6.16
C LEU A 4 -2.25 -7.31 -7.05
N GLN A 5 -2.44 -7.03 -8.34
CA GLN A 5 -1.33 -6.65 -9.22
C GLN A 5 -1.04 -5.16 -9.00
N VAL A 6 0.19 -4.86 -8.60
CA VAL A 6 0.60 -3.49 -8.32
C VAL A 6 1.94 -3.19 -8.99
N GLN A 7 1.99 -2.06 -9.69
CA GLN A 7 3.23 -1.51 -10.21
C GLN A 7 3.96 -0.81 -9.05
N LEU A 8 5.00 -1.45 -8.53
CA LEU A 8 5.85 -0.88 -7.47
C LEU A 8 6.78 0.17 -8.06
N ASP A 9 6.77 1.38 -7.49
CA ASP A 9 7.87 2.31 -7.70
C ASP A 9 9.13 1.75 -7.00
N PRO A 10 10.33 1.94 -7.59
CA PRO A 10 11.57 1.56 -6.92
C PRO A 10 11.67 2.29 -5.57
N PRO A 11 12.02 1.58 -4.48
CA PRO A 11 12.08 2.18 -3.16
C PRO A 11 13.11 3.31 -3.14
N LYS A 12 12.72 4.50 -2.71
CA LYS A 12 13.68 5.58 -2.43
C LYS A 12 14.08 5.54 -0.95
N PRO A 13 15.33 5.93 -0.60
CA PRO A 13 15.81 5.92 0.79
C PRO A 13 14.89 6.71 1.74
N ASP A 14 14.30 7.78 1.24
CA ASP A 14 13.45 8.71 2.00
C ASP A 14 12.01 8.19 2.20
N ASP A 15 11.59 7.13 1.49
CA ASP A 15 10.24 6.56 1.65
C ASP A 15 10.07 5.93 3.03
N TYR A 16 11.11 5.22 3.49
CA TYR A 16 11.11 4.48 4.75
C TYR A 16 11.14 5.38 5.98
N SER A 17 11.69 6.60 5.86
CA SER A 17 11.74 7.58 6.94
C SER A 17 10.41 8.31 7.13
N LEU A 18 9.70 8.58 6.03
CA LEU A 18 8.41 9.25 6.06
C LEU A 18 7.26 8.29 6.41
N PHE A 19 7.33 7.05 5.95
CA PHE A 19 6.32 6.03 6.18
C PHE A 19 6.95 4.66 6.48
N PRO A 20 7.33 4.40 7.75
CA PRO A 20 7.89 3.11 8.14
C PRO A 20 6.87 1.98 7.90
N GLY A 21 7.21 1.06 7.00
CA GLY A 21 6.33 -0.04 6.58
C GLY A 21 5.32 0.33 5.48
N GLY A 22 5.46 1.51 4.86
CA GLY A 22 4.67 1.94 3.72
C GLY A 22 5.41 1.84 2.40
N ARG A 23 4.69 1.68 1.28
CA ARG A 23 5.24 1.85 -0.08
C ARG A 23 4.33 2.67 -0.98
N ILE A 24 4.94 3.50 -1.81
CA ILE A 24 4.23 4.34 -2.79
C ILE A 24 4.06 3.62 -4.13
N LEU A 25 2.85 3.73 -4.68
CA LEU A 25 2.37 3.01 -5.86
C LEU A 25 1.61 3.97 -6.79
N THR A 26 1.66 3.67 -8.09
CA THR A 26 1.03 4.46 -9.16
C THR A 26 -0.28 3.88 -9.65
N ALA A 27 -0.46 2.56 -9.64
CA ALA A 27 -1.67 1.90 -10.15
C ALA A 27 -1.89 0.53 -9.50
N THR A 28 -3.15 0.24 -9.16
CA THR A 28 -3.58 -0.96 -8.43
C THR A 28 -4.98 -1.36 -8.92
N ASP A 29 -5.15 -2.60 -9.38
CA ASP A 29 -6.48 -3.16 -9.65
C ASP A 29 -7.03 -3.84 -8.39
N ASN A 30 -8.35 -3.80 -8.17
CA ASN A 30 -9.09 -4.34 -7.00
C ASN A 30 -9.07 -3.51 -5.70
N LEU A 31 -9.01 -2.18 -5.81
CA LEU A 31 -9.21 -1.28 -4.66
C LEU A 31 -10.54 -0.54 -4.74
N VAL A 32 -11.14 -0.34 -3.57
CA VAL A 32 -12.19 0.66 -3.36
C VAL A 32 -11.54 1.88 -2.71
N ILE A 33 -11.71 3.04 -3.33
CA ILE A 33 -11.32 4.32 -2.75
C ILE A 33 -12.51 4.85 -1.97
N ASP A 34 -12.27 5.28 -0.74
CA ASP A 34 -13.30 5.87 0.11
C ASP A 34 -13.85 7.17 -0.49
N ASN A 35 -15.05 7.54 -0.06
CA ASN A 35 -15.77 8.71 -0.56
C ASN A 35 -15.14 10.00 -0.02
N SER A 36 -15.34 11.13 -0.72
CA SER A 36 -14.68 12.40 -0.38
C SER A 36 -15.05 13.00 0.99
N GLU A 37 -16.11 12.51 1.61
CA GLU A 37 -16.62 12.99 2.91
C GLU A 37 -15.88 12.39 4.11
N THR A 38 -15.08 11.33 3.93
CA THR A 38 -14.35 10.62 4.99
C THR A 38 -12.83 10.79 4.90
N HIS A 39 -12.37 11.76 4.10
CA HIS A 39 -10.95 12.04 3.96
C HIS A 39 -10.27 12.27 5.32
N SER A 40 -9.19 11.53 5.54
CA SER A 40 -8.39 11.60 6.76
C SER A 40 -7.18 12.51 6.54
N ARG A 41 -6.55 12.97 7.63
CA ARG A 41 -5.29 13.74 7.55
C ARG A 41 -4.12 12.90 8.06
N VAL A 42 -3.07 12.81 7.25
CA VAL A 42 -1.81 12.12 7.59
C VAL A 42 -0.66 13.05 7.24
N ASN A 43 0.20 13.36 8.22
CA ASN A 43 1.37 14.25 8.05
C ASN A 43 1.03 15.57 7.31
N GLY A 44 -0.06 16.23 7.70
CA GLY A 44 -0.52 17.49 7.07
C GLY A 44 -1.27 17.32 5.74
N SER A 45 -1.22 16.14 5.13
CA SER A 45 -1.86 15.85 3.84
C SER A 45 -3.26 15.25 4.01
N THR A 46 -4.17 15.60 3.12
CA THR A 46 -5.51 15.00 2.99
C THR A 46 -5.42 13.72 2.17
N VAL A 47 -5.93 12.62 2.71
CA VAL A 47 -5.85 11.29 2.10
C VAL A 47 -7.23 10.61 2.07
N ALA A 48 -7.48 9.84 1.01
CA ALA A 48 -8.63 8.95 0.90
C ALA A 48 -8.21 7.52 1.28
N ASN A 49 -8.97 6.86 2.14
CA ASN A 49 -8.65 5.49 2.55
C ASN A 49 -8.83 4.52 1.38
N LEU A 50 -7.96 3.51 1.32
CA LEU A 50 -8.03 2.44 0.33
C LEU A 50 -8.40 1.13 1.00
N TYR A 51 -9.43 0.50 0.48
CA TYR A 51 -9.95 -0.78 0.96
C TYR A 51 -9.77 -1.85 -0.11
N CYS A 52 -9.44 -3.06 0.33
CA CYS A 52 -9.46 -4.23 -0.53
C CYS A 52 -10.91 -4.60 -0.88
N VAL A 53 -11.21 -4.81 -2.16
CA VAL A 53 -12.56 -5.21 -2.61
C VAL A 53 -13.00 -6.54 -2.00
N GLY A 54 -12.07 -7.48 -1.78
CA GLY A 54 -12.40 -8.84 -1.34
C GLY A 54 -12.70 -8.96 0.16
N CYS A 55 -11.93 -8.26 1.00
CA CYS A 55 -12.03 -8.39 2.46
C CYS A 55 -12.47 -7.10 3.18
N PHE A 56 -12.66 -6.00 2.44
CA PHE A 56 -12.98 -4.67 2.96
C PHE A 56 -12.02 -4.14 4.03
N ALA A 57 -10.85 -4.76 4.18
CA ALA A 57 -9.81 -4.27 5.07
C ALA A 57 -9.15 -3.03 4.46
N GLN A 58 -8.88 -2.02 5.29
CA GLN A 58 -8.08 -0.87 4.90
C GLN A 58 -6.63 -1.32 4.68
N ILE A 59 -6.12 -1.16 3.46
CA ILE A 59 -4.78 -1.60 3.04
C ILE A 59 -3.85 -0.44 2.67
N GLY A 60 -4.37 0.79 2.65
CA GLY A 60 -3.57 1.96 2.37
C GLY A 60 -4.41 3.23 2.31
N TYR A 61 -3.85 4.25 1.65
CA TYR A 61 -4.53 5.49 1.34
C TYR A 61 -3.96 6.15 0.09
N LYS A 62 -4.78 6.95 -0.59
CA LYS A 62 -4.38 7.79 -1.73
C LYS A 62 -4.26 9.24 -1.29
N PHE A 63 -3.18 9.90 -1.66
CA PHE A 63 -3.01 11.33 -1.41
C PHE A 63 -3.96 12.12 -2.33
N VAL A 64 -4.87 12.89 -1.72
CA VAL A 64 -5.84 13.73 -2.44
C VAL A 64 -5.34 15.15 -2.51
N GLN A 65 -4.84 15.67 -1.38
CA GLN A 65 -4.27 17.00 -1.30
C GLN A 65 -3.02 16.95 -0.42
N VAL A 66 -1.91 17.47 -0.90
CA VAL A 66 -0.63 17.42 -0.18
C VAL A 66 -0.18 18.83 0.13
N GLU A 67 0.16 19.10 1.40
CA GLU A 67 0.62 20.43 1.84
C GLU A 67 2.00 20.78 1.25
N TYR A 68 2.89 19.79 1.18
CA TYR A 68 4.21 19.91 0.56
C TYR A 68 4.42 18.76 -0.43
N SER A 69 4.32 19.07 -1.73
CA SER A 69 4.58 18.08 -2.77
C SER A 69 6.09 17.85 -2.93
N HIS A 70 6.53 16.60 -2.86
CA HIS A 70 7.92 16.19 -3.15
C HIS A 70 7.88 15.07 -4.19
N ASP A 71 9.02 14.53 -4.63
CA ASP A 71 9.04 13.47 -5.65
C ASP A 71 8.28 12.19 -5.28
N ILE A 72 8.09 11.97 -3.98
CA ILE A 72 7.51 10.78 -3.38
C ILE A 72 6.05 11.04 -3.00
N ILE A 73 5.79 12.09 -2.23
CA ILE A 73 4.45 12.47 -1.78
C ILE A 73 3.89 13.50 -2.75
N ARG A 74 2.96 13.06 -3.61
CA ARG A 74 2.20 13.92 -4.53
C ARG A 74 0.75 13.47 -4.58
N GLU A 75 -0.12 14.39 -4.93
CA GLU A 75 -1.51 14.10 -5.22
C GLU A 75 -1.62 12.99 -6.26
N GLY A 76 -2.59 12.09 -6.06
CA GLY A 76 -2.79 10.92 -6.91
C GLY A 76 -1.97 9.69 -6.53
N ARG A 77 -0.88 9.83 -5.76
CA ARG A 77 -0.07 8.69 -5.31
C ARG A 77 -0.78 7.87 -4.25
N ILE A 78 -0.51 6.58 -4.22
CA ILE A 78 -1.08 5.62 -3.27
C ILE A 78 0.02 5.20 -2.32
N LEU A 79 -0.20 5.30 -1.01
CA LEU A 79 0.62 4.62 -0.02
C LEU A 79 -0.09 3.36 0.49
N MET A 80 0.57 2.22 0.41
CA MET A 80 0.07 0.96 0.97
C MET A 80 0.79 0.59 2.27
N ASP A 81 0.06 -0.08 3.17
CA ASP A 81 0.62 -0.71 4.36
C ASP A 81 1.15 -2.11 4.03
N LEU A 82 2.47 -2.26 4.00
CA LEU A 82 3.14 -3.54 3.69
C LEU A 82 2.80 -4.64 4.68
N ARG A 83 2.42 -4.32 5.93
CA ARG A 83 2.01 -5.35 6.91
C ARG A 83 0.75 -6.09 6.49
N LYS A 84 -0.04 -5.50 5.58
CA LYS A 84 -1.32 -6.03 5.11
C LYS A 84 -1.23 -6.59 3.69
N LEU A 85 -0.05 -6.57 3.08
CA LEU A 85 0.17 -6.99 1.71
C LEU A 85 1.18 -8.12 1.63
N LEU A 86 0.95 -8.97 0.63
CA LEU A 86 1.88 -10.00 0.21
C LEU A 86 2.43 -9.64 -1.17
N PHE A 87 3.72 -9.84 -1.37
CA PHE A 87 4.39 -9.56 -2.64
C PHE A 87 4.59 -10.85 -3.42
N TRP A 88 4.30 -10.85 -4.72
CA TRP A 88 4.56 -12.00 -5.59
C TRP A 88 5.62 -11.64 -6.63
N ASN A 89 6.73 -12.39 -6.69
CA ASN A 89 7.80 -12.16 -7.67
C ASN A 89 7.65 -12.99 -8.96
N GLY A 90 6.50 -13.62 -9.19
CA GLY A 90 6.30 -14.54 -10.32
C GLY A 90 6.54 -16.02 -9.98
N GLN A 91 7.12 -16.32 -8.81
CA GLN A 91 7.33 -17.71 -8.35
C GLN A 91 6.81 -17.95 -6.94
N LEU A 92 7.15 -17.07 -6.00
CA LEU A 92 6.84 -17.22 -4.58
C LEU A 92 6.05 -16.02 -4.07
N ILE A 93 5.15 -16.30 -3.13
CA ILE A 93 4.53 -15.28 -2.29
C ILE A 93 5.51 -14.94 -1.17
N MET A 94 5.74 -13.66 -0.97
CA MET A 94 6.69 -13.13 0.00
C MET A 94 5.99 -12.16 0.95
N ASP A 95 6.52 -12.10 2.16
CA ASP A 95 6.22 -11.03 3.09
C ASP A 95 6.71 -9.71 2.49
N SER A 96 5.81 -8.75 2.33
CA SER A 96 6.15 -7.50 1.61
C SER A 96 6.99 -6.52 2.43
N MET A 97 7.12 -6.74 3.75
CA MET A 97 8.00 -5.97 4.61
C MET A 97 9.42 -6.54 4.61
N ARG A 98 9.56 -7.87 4.67
CA ARG A 98 10.84 -8.58 4.80
C ARG A 98 11.42 -9.01 3.46
N MET A 99 10.61 -9.03 2.40
CA MET A 99 10.98 -9.56 1.08
C MET A 99 11.51 -11.00 1.19
N GLN A 100 10.93 -11.78 2.10
CA GLN A 100 11.26 -13.19 2.34
C GLN A 100 10.08 -14.06 1.93
N PRO A 101 10.32 -15.28 1.40
CA PRO A 101 9.26 -16.22 1.10
C PRO A 101 8.43 -16.51 2.34
N ILE A 102 7.11 -16.52 2.17
CA ILE A 102 6.23 -17.08 3.19
C ILE A 102 6.34 -18.59 3.05
N VAL A 103 7.05 -19.19 4.00
CA VAL A 103 6.99 -20.64 4.18
C VAL A 103 5.66 -20.89 4.88
N ASP A 104 4.71 -21.47 4.17
CA ASP A 104 3.47 -21.95 4.78
C ASP A 104 3.84 -23.05 5.79
N THR A 105 4.09 -22.68 7.05
CA THR A 105 3.98 -23.62 8.15
C THR A 105 2.49 -23.83 8.37
N PHE A 106 1.86 -24.64 7.52
CA PHE A 106 0.65 -25.34 7.92
C PHE A 106 1.11 -26.32 9.02
N PRO A 107 0.72 -26.16 10.30
CA PRO A 107 0.78 -27.31 11.17
C PRO A 107 -0.13 -28.37 10.53
N GLU A 108 0.45 -29.51 10.16
CA GLU A 108 -0.33 -30.72 9.97
C GLU A 108 -1.17 -30.92 11.24
N GLN A 109 -2.46 -31.20 11.02
CA GLN A 109 -3.54 -31.20 12.01
C GLN A 109 -3.29 -32.08 13.22
#